data_AF-A0A7C9MYU4-F1
#
_entry.id   AF-A0A7C9MYU4-F1
#
_cell.length_a   1.000
_cell.length_b   1.000
_cell.length_c   1.000
_cell.angle_alpha   90.00
_cell.angle_beta   90.00
_cell.angle_gamma   90.00
#
_symmetry.space_group_name_H-M   'P 1'
#
loop_
_entity.id
_entity.type
_entity.pdbx_description
1 polymer ?
#
loop_
_entity_poly.entity_id
_entity_poly.type
_entity_poly.pdbx_seq_one_letter_code
_entity_poly.pdbx_strand_id
1 'polypeptide(L)'
;MKTPLVVGVGGAGSQIAGQFGVRFGWPTLEINTDSAALKQSALDRQLLIGFSVCQGQAANTPMRGRLAAQESLQVIQSEFDSENVLVLVAGLGGGTGTGAIPVIFDVVQSMGVNCVAALTLPFEHESGRRKIAFDALSELRSRRIAVFVHDLAASMENKNLLDAFQGAAEELAEAVNASLLEFQQAG
;
A
#
# COMPACT_ATOMS: atom_id res chain seq x y z
N MET A 1 -12.23 -11.51 15.92
CA MET A 1 -11.52 -10.38 15.28
C MET A 1 -12.42 -9.85 14.17
N LYS A 2 -12.65 -8.53 14.08
CA LYS A 2 -13.19 -7.99 12.82
C LYS A 2 -12.06 -8.05 11.81
N THR A 3 -12.30 -8.75 10.71
CA THR A 3 -11.31 -8.98 9.65
C THR A 3 -10.80 -7.63 9.13
N PRO A 4 -9.48 -7.39 9.07
CA PRO A 4 -8.96 -6.13 8.55
C PRO A 4 -9.19 -6.04 7.04
N LEU A 5 -9.37 -4.83 6.52
CA LEU A 5 -9.31 -4.57 5.09
C LEU A 5 -7.85 -4.36 4.68
N VAL A 6 -7.38 -5.15 3.71
CA VAL A 6 -6.04 -4.98 3.12
C VAL A 6 -6.14 -4.07 1.91
N VAL A 7 -5.46 -2.93 1.96
CA VAL A 7 -5.52 -1.89 0.94
C VAL A 7 -4.20 -1.85 0.18
N GLY A 8 -4.18 -2.37 -1.04
CA GLY A 8 -3.05 -2.27 -1.96
C GLY A 8 -3.05 -0.94 -2.71
N VAL A 9 -1.99 -0.14 -2.55
CA VAL A 9 -1.87 1.19 -3.17
C VAL A 9 -0.81 1.19 -4.27
N GLY A 10 -1.28 1.35 -5.52
CA GLY A 10 -0.46 1.23 -6.73
C GLY A 10 -0.01 -0.21 -7.01
N GLY A 11 0.57 -0.44 -8.19
CA GLY A 11 0.77 -1.80 -8.72
C GLY A 11 1.48 -2.80 -7.78
N ALA A 12 2.63 -2.43 -7.21
CA ALA A 12 3.34 -3.31 -6.27
C ALA A 12 2.54 -3.54 -4.98
N GLY A 13 1.84 -2.49 -4.49
CA GLY A 13 0.96 -2.60 -3.33
C GLY A 13 -0.19 -3.58 -3.57
N SER A 14 -0.84 -3.48 -4.73
CA SER A 14 -1.92 -4.38 -5.14
C SER A 14 -1.46 -5.83 -5.23
N GLN A 15 -0.30 -6.08 -5.84
CA GLN A 15 0.26 -7.42 -5.97
C GLN A 15 0.54 -8.07 -4.60
N ILE A 16 1.12 -7.31 -3.67
CA ILE A 16 1.41 -7.78 -2.31
C ILE A 16 0.11 -7.96 -1.51
N ALA A 17 -0.83 -7.01 -1.60
CA ALA A 17 -2.12 -7.09 -0.92
C ALA A 17 -2.94 -8.32 -1.36
N GLY A 18 -2.86 -8.72 -2.63
CA GLY A 18 -3.48 -9.95 -3.12
C GLY A 18 -2.98 -11.20 -2.38
N GLN A 19 -1.70 -11.26 -2.01
CA GLN A 19 -1.14 -12.38 -1.25
C GLN A 19 -1.67 -12.44 0.19
N PHE A 20 -1.91 -11.28 0.82
CA PHE A 20 -2.58 -11.24 2.13
C PHE A 20 -4.00 -11.78 2.03
N GLY A 21 -4.74 -11.38 1.00
CA GLY A 21 -6.10 -11.88 0.72
C GLY A 21 -6.13 -13.40 0.54
N VAL A 22 -5.24 -13.95 -0.29
CA VAL A 22 -5.13 -15.40 -0.52
C VAL A 22 -4.74 -16.14 0.77
N ARG A 23 -3.76 -15.62 1.52
CA ARG A 23 -3.20 -16.30 2.70
C ARG A 23 -4.15 -16.32 3.88
N PHE A 24 -4.87 -15.22 4.13
CA PHE A 24 -5.69 -15.07 5.34
C PHE A 24 -7.20 -15.01 5.08
N GLY A 25 -7.63 -14.95 3.82
CA GLY A 25 -9.03 -14.73 3.47
C GLY A 25 -9.55 -13.34 3.88
N TRP A 26 -8.67 -12.36 4.00
CA TRP A 26 -9.03 -10.99 4.36
C TRP A 26 -9.58 -10.23 3.14
N PRO A 27 -10.59 -9.37 3.32
CA PRO A 27 -11.08 -8.54 2.24
C PRO A 27 -9.97 -7.61 1.73
N THR A 28 -9.96 -7.37 0.44
CA THR A 28 -8.92 -6.62 -0.27
C THR A 28 -9.50 -5.44 -1.06
N LEU A 29 -8.75 -4.35 -1.13
CA LEU A 29 -9.05 -3.17 -1.93
C LEU A 29 -7.81 -2.74 -2.69
N GLU A 30 -7.92 -2.59 -4.00
CA GLU A 30 -6.92 -1.92 -4.82
C GLU A 30 -7.24 -0.42 -4.96
N ILE A 31 -6.29 0.45 -4.61
CA ILE A 31 -6.32 1.88 -4.92
C ILE A 31 -5.23 2.18 -5.95
N ASN A 32 -5.62 2.65 -7.13
CA ASN A 32 -4.66 2.89 -8.21
C ASN A 32 -5.09 4.07 -9.09
N THR A 33 -4.13 4.66 -9.82
CA THR A 33 -4.43 5.67 -10.87
C THR A 33 -4.54 5.02 -12.24
N ASP A 34 -4.01 3.81 -12.40
CA ASP A 34 -4.01 3.05 -13.64
C ASP A 34 -5.32 2.26 -13.79
N SER A 35 -6.19 2.75 -14.66
CA SER A 35 -7.48 2.13 -14.96
C SER A 35 -7.34 0.77 -15.66
N ALA A 36 -6.26 0.53 -16.40
CA ALA A 36 -6.01 -0.75 -17.05
C ALA A 36 -5.56 -1.80 -16.03
N ALA A 37 -4.76 -1.41 -15.04
CA ALA A 37 -4.42 -2.27 -13.90
C ALA A 37 -5.66 -2.64 -13.09
N LEU A 38 -6.50 -1.67 -12.74
CA LEU A 38 -7.73 -1.93 -11.95
C LEU A 38 -8.68 -2.91 -12.65
N LYS A 39 -8.82 -2.82 -13.98
CA LYS A 39 -9.66 -3.77 -14.76
C LYS A 39 -9.16 -5.20 -14.73
N GLN A 40 -7.86 -5.41 -14.48
CA GLN A 40 -7.22 -6.72 -14.41
C GLN A 40 -7.05 -7.19 -12.95
N SER A 41 -7.46 -6.38 -11.98
CA SER A 41 -7.29 -6.67 -10.56
C SER A 41 -8.06 -7.92 -10.17
N ALA A 42 -7.42 -8.75 -9.35
CA ALA A 42 -8.04 -9.91 -8.72
C ALA A 42 -8.48 -9.62 -7.26
N LEU A 43 -8.32 -8.37 -6.80
CA LEU A 43 -8.74 -7.95 -5.46
C LEU A 43 -10.26 -7.76 -5.41
N ASP A 44 -10.85 -7.78 -4.22
CA ASP A 44 -12.31 -7.78 -4.06
C ASP A 44 -12.95 -6.44 -4.47
N ARG A 45 -12.25 -5.33 -4.20
CA ARG A 45 -12.67 -3.97 -4.53
C ARG A 45 -11.60 -3.21 -5.31
N GLN A 46 -12.04 -2.26 -6.12
CA GLN A 46 -11.17 -1.38 -6.91
C GLN A 46 -11.61 0.08 -6.77
N LEU A 47 -10.66 0.96 -6.49
CA LEU A 47 -10.85 2.40 -6.45
C LEU A 47 -9.86 3.08 -7.40
N LEU A 48 -10.40 3.70 -8.45
CA LEU A 48 -9.65 4.61 -9.31
C LEU A 48 -9.51 5.97 -8.63
N ILE A 49 -8.28 6.45 -8.47
CA ILE A 49 -8.00 7.78 -7.93
C ILE A 49 -7.39 8.70 -8.98
N GLY A 50 -7.72 10.00 -8.87
CA GLY A 50 -7.12 11.07 -9.64
C GLY A 50 -7.39 11.01 -11.13
N PHE A 51 -8.64 10.70 -11.53
CA PHE A 51 -8.99 10.64 -12.95
C PHE A 51 -8.71 11.96 -13.66
N SER A 52 -8.91 13.11 -13.01
CA SER A 52 -8.65 14.42 -13.64
C SER A 52 -7.14 14.67 -13.82
N VAL A 53 -6.33 14.28 -12.83
CA VAL A 53 -4.86 14.42 -12.88
C VAL A 53 -4.19 13.42 -13.82
N CYS A 54 -4.64 12.16 -13.80
CA CYS A 54 -3.97 11.02 -14.41
C CYS A 54 -4.67 10.46 -15.67
N GLN A 55 -5.92 10.83 -15.93
CA GLN A 55 -6.71 10.34 -17.07
C GLN A 55 -6.72 8.81 -17.19
N GLY A 56 -6.73 8.13 -16.04
CA GLY A 56 -6.69 6.67 -15.96
C GLY A 56 -5.34 6.02 -16.28
N GLN A 57 -4.25 6.80 -16.35
CA GLN A 57 -2.89 6.31 -16.52
C GLN A 57 -2.15 6.15 -15.18
N ALA A 58 -1.15 5.26 -15.14
CA ALA A 58 -0.25 5.16 -14.00
C ALA A 58 0.47 6.50 -13.73
N ALA A 59 0.47 6.97 -12.48
CA ALA A 59 1.24 8.13 -12.10
C ALA A 59 2.73 7.81 -12.24
N ASN A 60 3.44 8.61 -13.04
CA ASN A 60 4.87 8.45 -13.31
C ASN A 60 5.76 9.18 -12.28
N THR A 61 5.19 9.98 -11.38
CA THR A 61 5.91 10.72 -10.34
C THR A 61 5.15 10.68 -9.01
N PRO A 62 5.85 10.73 -7.86
CA PRO A 62 5.19 10.81 -6.56
C PRO A 62 4.27 12.04 -6.44
N MET A 63 4.65 13.18 -7.02
CA MET A 63 3.81 14.38 -6.98
C MET A 63 2.46 14.14 -7.68
N ARG A 64 2.45 13.50 -8.86
CA ARG A 64 1.19 13.15 -9.54
C ARG A 64 0.37 12.15 -8.74
N GLY A 65 1.00 11.15 -8.12
CA GLY A 65 0.32 10.21 -7.23
C GLY A 65 -0.32 10.90 -6.01
N ARG A 66 0.38 11.88 -5.43
CA ARG A 66 -0.12 12.68 -4.31
C ARG A 66 -1.32 13.53 -4.72
N LEU A 67 -1.22 14.26 -5.82
CA LEU A 67 -2.33 15.06 -6.35
C LEU A 67 -3.54 14.18 -6.68
N ALA A 68 -3.33 13.00 -7.24
CA ALA A 68 -4.38 12.04 -7.54
C ALA A 68 -5.13 11.58 -6.26
N ALA A 69 -4.39 11.28 -5.18
CA ALA A 69 -4.99 10.92 -3.91
C ALA A 69 -5.71 12.11 -3.25
N GLN A 70 -5.13 13.32 -3.33
CA GLN A 70 -5.75 14.55 -2.81
C GLN A 70 -7.07 14.91 -3.52
N GLU A 71 -7.12 14.76 -4.85
CA GLU A 71 -8.35 14.90 -5.64
C GLU A 71 -9.44 13.93 -5.16
N SER A 72 -9.03 12.75 -4.68
CA SER A 72 -9.92 11.63 -4.38
C SER A 72 -10.17 11.45 -2.88
N LEU A 73 -9.88 12.45 -2.04
CA LEU A 73 -9.97 12.33 -0.57
C LEU A 73 -11.33 11.82 -0.09
N GLN A 74 -12.43 12.38 -0.61
CA GLN A 74 -13.78 12.05 -0.18
C GLN A 74 -14.15 10.60 -0.50
N VAL A 75 -13.77 10.11 -1.69
CA VAL A 75 -14.05 8.71 -2.07
C VAL A 75 -13.15 7.74 -1.31
N ILE A 76 -11.89 8.10 -1.03
CA ILE A 76 -11.00 7.31 -0.16
C ILE A 76 -11.59 7.21 1.26
N GLN A 77 -12.06 8.31 1.83
CA GLN A 77 -12.74 8.32 3.14
C GLN A 77 -13.97 7.41 3.15
N SER A 78 -14.84 7.55 2.14
CA SER A 78 -16.04 6.73 2.03
C SER A 78 -15.76 5.22 1.96
N GLU A 79 -14.65 4.80 1.33
CA GLU A 79 -14.25 3.39 1.29
C GLU A 79 -13.81 2.84 2.65
N PHE A 80 -13.38 3.72 3.56
CA PHE A 80 -12.85 3.35 4.88
C PHE A 80 -13.87 3.53 6.02
N ASP A 81 -14.99 4.21 5.80
CA ASP A 81 -15.96 4.55 6.85
C ASP A 81 -16.52 3.33 7.61
N SER A 82 -16.69 2.19 6.93
CA SER A 82 -17.18 0.95 7.55
C SER A 82 -16.09 0.09 8.19
N GLU A 83 -14.82 0.47 8.02
CA GLU A 83 -13.67 -0.36 8.37
C GLU A 83 -13.17 -0.08 9.78
N ASN A 84 -12.78 -1.14 10.49
CA ASN A 84 -12.34 -1.03 11.88
C ASN A 84 -10.82 -1.12 12.00
N VAL A 85 -10.19 -1.84 11.07
CA VAL A 85 -8.76 -2.04 10.99
C VAL A 85 -8.35 -2.04 9.52
N LEU A 86 -7.33 -1.26 9.18
CA LEU A 86 -6.75 -1.20 7.85
C LEU A 86 -5.31 -1.73 7.86
N VAL A 87 -4.98 -2.52 6.84
CA VAL A 87 -3.60 -2.90 6.50
C VAL A 87 -3.26 -2.20 5.19
N LEU A 88 -2.50 -1.12 5.25
CA LEU A 88 -2.09 -0.37 4.06
C LEU A 88 -0.82 -1.00 3.46
N VAL A 89 -0.86 -1.34 2.17
CA VAL A 89 0.24 -2.00 1.47
C VAL A 89 0.68 -1.15 0.29
N ALA A 90 1.96 -0.77 0.23
CA ALA A 90 2.47 0.03 -0.89
C ALA A 90 3.94 -0.25 -1.22
N GLY A 91 4.27 -0.23 -2.51
CA GLY A 91 5.65 -0.14 -2.97
C GLY A 91 6.12 1.30 -3.06
N LEU A 92 7.23 1.62 -2.39
CA LEU A 92 7.85 2.95 -2.44
C LEU A 92 8.82 3.06 -3.63
N GLY A 93 9.07 4.29 -4.09
CA GLY A 93 9.92 4.61 -5.24
C GLY A 93 9.20 4.82 -6.57
N GLY A 94 7.95 4.36 -6.69
CA GLY A 94 7.07 4.60 -7.85
C GLY A 94 6.33 5.94 -7.79
N GLY A 95 5.32 6.13 -8.65
CA GLY A 95 4.49 7.33 -8.62
C GLY A 95 3.24 7.20 -7.75
N THR A 96 2.36 6.26 -8.08
CA THR A 96 1.08 6.09 -7.36
C THR A 96 1.27 5.72 -5.90
N GLY A 97 1.91 4.59 -5.61
CA GLY A 97 2.11 4.11 -4.24
C GLY A 97 2.82 5.15 -3.36
N THR A 98 3.96 5.68 -3.83
CA THR A 98 4.77 6.66 -3.08
C THR A 98 4.06 7.99 -2.85
N GLY A 99 3.30 8.48 -3.84
CA GLY A 99 2.60 9.75 -3.75
C GLY A 99 1.32 9.67 -2.93
N ALA A 100 0.55 8.59 -3.10
CA ALA A 100 -0.76 8.44 -2.50
C ALA A 100 -0.68 7.99 -1.03
N ILE A 101 0.31 7.15 -0.67
CA ILE A 101 0.35 6.55 0.67
C ILE A 101 0.41 7.58 1.82
N PRO A 102 1.14 8.72 1.74
CA PRO A 102 1.13 9.70 2.83
C PRO A 102 -0.23 10.39 2.97
N VAL A 103 -0.92 10.64 1.85
CA VAL A 103 -2.28 11.22 1.87
C VAL A 103 -3.27 10.24 2.51
N ILE A 104 -3.15 8.95 2.19
CA ILE A 104 -3.98 7.90 2.80
C ILE A 104 -3.69 7.77 4.29
N PHE A 105 -2.43 7.89 4.73
CA PHE A 105 -2.12 7.94 6.17
C PHE A 105 -2.82 9.12 6.86
N ASP A 106 -2.81 10.32 6.25
CA ASP A 106 -3.51 11.49 6.82
C ASP A 106 -5.01 11.22 6.99
N VAL A 107 -5.63 10.62 5.97
CA VAL A 107 -7.05 10.24 6.00
C VAL A 107 -7.31 9.28 7.16
N VAL A 108 -6.58 8.17 7.22
CA VAL A 108 -6.80 7.13 8.22
C VAL A 108 -6.58 7.64 9.65
N GLN A 109 -5.54 8.46 9.86
CA GLN A 109 -5.31 9.11 11.15
C GLN A 109 -6.43 10.08 11.52
N SER A 110 -6.94 10.86 10.57
CA SER A 110 -8.05 11.81 10.82
C SER A 110 -9.36 11.11 11.16
N MET A 111 -9.57 9.91 10.63
CA MET A 111 -10.75 9.08 10.90
C MET A 111 -10.64 8.29 12.22
N GLY A 112 -9.45 8.22 12.81
CA GLY A 112 -9.21 7.43 14.03
C GLY A 112 -9.32 5.92 13.81
N VAL A 113 -9.16 5.45 12.56
CA VAL A 113 -9.21 4.03 12.21
C VAL A 113 -7.87 3.38 12.55
N ASN A 114 -7.92 2.22 13.23
CA ASN A 114 -6.70 1.48 13.57
C ASN A 114 -6.00 1.02 12.29
N CYS A 115 -4.70 1.26 12.20
CA CYS A 115 -3.97 1.05 10.97
C CYS A 115 -2.54 0.59 11.22
N VAL A 116 -2.11 -0.33 10.37
CA VAL A 116 -0.71 -0.72 10.19
C VAL A 116 -0.36 -0.62 8.71
N ALA A 117 0.91 -0.42 8.40
CA ALA A 117 1.38 -0.32 7.03
C ALA A 117 2.49 -1.32 6.74
N ALA A 118 2.42 -1.96 5.57
CA ALA A 118 3.42 -2.84 5.01
C ALA A 118 3.98 -2.21 3.74
N LEU A 119 5.25 -1.82 3.78
CA LEU A 119 5.90 -1.07 2.70
C LEU A 119 7.05 -1.88 2.11
N THR A 120 7.25 -1.79 0.79
CA THR A 120 8.46 -2.31 0.15
C THR A 120 9.36 -1.19 -0.35
N LEU A 121 10.67 -1.41 -0.23
CA LEU A 121 11.69 -0.60 -0.89
C LEU A 121 12.12 -1.24 -2.21
N PRO A 122 12.49 -0.45 -3.24
CA PRO A 122 12.85 -0.96 -4.57
C PRO A 122 14.04 -1.92 -4.58
N PHE A 123 14.22 -2.67 -5.67
CA PHE A 123 15.42 -3.48 -5.87
C PHE A 123 16.68 -2.61 -5.95
N GLU A 124 17.86 -3.19 -5.65
CA GLU A 124 19.14 -2.46 -5.64
C GLU A 124 19.45 -1.80 -7.00
N HIS A 125 19.12 -2.47 -8.09
CA HIS A 125 19.30 -1.99 -9.47
C HIS A 125 18.44 -0.76 -9.82
N GLU A 126 17.46 -0.40 -9.00
CA GLU A 126 16.55 0.74 -9.21
C GLU A 126 17.02 2.00 -8.45
N SER A 127 18.30 2.35 -8.54
CA SER A 127 18.95 3.39 -7.73
C SER A 127 18.21 4.74 -7.70
N GLY A 128 17.65 5.19 -8.83
CA GLY A 128 16.85 6.42 -8.90
C GLY A 128 15.54 6.35 -8.09
N ARG A 129 14.92 5.17 -8.02
CA ARG A 129 13.70 4.94 -7.23
C ARG A 129 14.01 4.76 -5.75
N ARG A 130 15.17 4.20 -5.39
CA ARG A 130 15.57 4.01 -3.98
C ARG A 130 15.65 5.34 -3.23
N LYS A 131 16.25 6.38 -3.81
CA LYS A 131 16.27 7.72 -3.18
C LYS A 131 14.86 8.23 -2.87
N ILE A 132 13.97 8.17 -3.87
CA ILE A 132 12.57 8.58 -3.73
C ILE A 132 11.86 7.76 -2.62
N ALA A 133 12.13 6.46 -2.57
CA ALA A 133 11.55 5.56 -1.57
C ALA A 133 12.00 5.91 -0.15
N PHE A 134 13.28 6.18 0.06
CA PHE A 134 13.82 6.55 1.37
C PHE A 134 13.28 7.90 1.85
N ASP A 135 13.16 8.89 0.96
CA ASP A 135 12.58 10.20 1.29
C ASP A 135 11.11 10.04 1.73
N ALA A 136 10.32 9.24 0.99
CA ALA A 136 8.93 8.94 1.34
C ALA A 136 8.81 8.14 2.64
N LEU A 137 9.69 7.15 2.87
CA LEU A 137 9.69 6.38 4.11
C LEU A 137 9.99 7.26 5.33
N SER A 138 10.90 8.22 5.19
CA SER A 138 11.22 9.19 6.24
C SER A 138 9.99 10.04 6.60
N GLU A 139 9.25 10.53 5.60
CA GLU A 139 7.98 11.23 5.81
C GLU A 139 6.97 10.36 6.58
N LEU A 140 6.81 9.09 6.19
CA LEU A 140 5.83 8.19 6.79
C LEU A 140 6.16 7.82 8.24
N ARG A 141 7.44 7.64 8.58
CA ARG A 141 7.89 7.31 9.95
C ARG A 141 7.61 8.39 10.99
N SER A 142 7.35 9.63 10.55
CA SER A 142 6.94 10.71 11.45
C SER A 142 5.49 10.59 11.95
N ARG A 143 4.71 9.66 11.39
CA ARG A 143 3.28 9.47 11.66
C ARG A 143 3.04 8.38 12.70
N ARG A 144 1.84 8.35 13.30
CA ARG A 144 1.45 7.41 14.38
C ARG A 144 0.97 6.04 13.89
N ILE A 145 1.35 5.64 12.68
CA ILE A 145 0.98 4.34 12.10
C ILE A 145 2.20 3.43 12.21
N ALA A 146 2.03 2.21 12.71
CA ALA A 146 3.11 1.23 12.74
C ALA A 146 3.47 0.84 11.30
N VAL A 147 4.76 0.95 10.95
CA VAL A 147 5.27 0.71 9.59
C VAL A 147 6.23 -0.48 9.58
N PHE A 148 5.86 -1.54 8.88
CA PHE A 148 6.70 -2.68 8.53
C PHE A 148 7.30 -2.45 7.15
N VAL A 149 8.59 -2.70 7.00
CA VAL A 149 9.32 -2.43 5.75
C VAL A 149 10.10 -3.68 5.34
N HIS A 150 9.95 -4.09 4.09
CA HIS A 150 10.78 -5.11 3.46
C HIS A 150 11.63 -4.48 2.34
N ASP A 151 12.94 -4.68 2.38
CA ASP A 151 13.86 -4.17 1.36
C ASP A 151 14.12 -5.22 0.27
N LEU A 152 13.60 -4.98 -0.94
CA LEU A 152 13.78 -5.90 -2.07
C LEU A 152 15.23 -5.95 -2.56
N ALA A 153 16.12 -5.06 -2.12
CA ALA A 153 17.55 -5.16 -2.41
C ALA A 153 18.18 -6.47 -1.93
N ALA A 154 17.65 -7.09 -0.86
CA ALA A 154 18.14 -8.37 -0.34
C ALA A 154 17.63 -9.58 -1.14
N SER A 155 16.64 -9.38 -2.03
CA SER A 155 16.13 -10.44 -2.90
C SER A 155 17.14 -10.71 -4.03
N MET A 156 17.85 -11.84 -3.93
CA MET A 156 18.95 -12.22 -4.83
C MET A 156 18.64 -12.05 -6.34
N GLU A 157 19.69 -11.75 -7.10
CA GLU A 157 19.73 -11.48 -8.57
C GLU A 157 19.07 -12.53 -9.50
N ASN A 158 18.53 -13.65 -9.00
CA ASN A 158 17.99 -14.75 -9.80
C ASN A 158 16.51 -15.10 -9.53
N LYS A 159 15.78 -14.30 -8.75
CA LYS A 159 14.32 -14.46 -8.63
C LYS A 159 13.62 -13.60 -9.67
N ASN A 160 12.57 -14.14 -10.30
CA ASN A 160 11.70 -13.29 -11.12
C ASN A 160 10.96 -12.29 -10.20
N LEU A 161 10.43 -11.19 -10.77
CA LEU A 161 9.76 -10.15 -9.99
C LEU A 161 8.59 -10.69 -9.15
N LEU A 162 7.85 -11.67 -9.67
CA LEU A 162 6.72 -12.26 -8.98
C LEU A 162 7.15 -13.00 -7.71
N ASP A 163 8.18 -13.83 -7.78
CA ASP A 163 8.73 -14.58 -6.65
C ASP A 163 9.28 -13.64 -5.57
N ALA A 164 9.91 -12.53 -5.98
CA ALA A 164 10.41 -11.53 -5.04
C ALA A 164 9.26 -10.84 -4.30
N PHE A 165 8.21 -10.41 -5.00
CA PHE A 165 7.03 -9.82 -4.35
C PHE A 165 6.28 -10.82 -3.47
N GLN A 166 6.24 -12.10 -3.86
CA GLN A 166 5.64 -13.15 -3.03
C GLN A 166 6.42 -13.33 -1.73
N GLY A 167 7.75 -13.44 -1.79
CA GLY A 167 8.58 -13.54 -0.57
C GLY A 167 8.42 -12.33 0.34
N ALA A 168 8.44 -11.11 -0.23
CA ALA A 168 8.18 -9.89 0.52
C ALA A 168 6.79 -9.90 1.17
N ALA A 169 5.78 -10.39 0.45
CA ALA A 169 4.43 -10.49 0.98
C ALA A 169 4.31 -11.47 2.13
N GLU A 170 4.98 -12.63 2.06
CA GLU A 170 4.99 -13.63 3.14
C GLU A 170 5.58 -13.05 4.43
N GLU A 171 6.75 -12.41 4.35
CA GLU A 171 7.39 -11.79 5.52
C GLU A 171 6.57 -10.64 6.10
N LEU A 172 6.05 -9.75 5.24
CA LEU A 172 5.21 -8.63 5.68
C LEU A 172 3.90 -9.13 6.29
N ALA A 173 3.28 -10.16 5.72
CA ALA A 173 2.04 -10.77 6.21
C ALA A 173 2.21 -11.34 7.61
N GLU A 174 3.31 -12.03 7.87
CA GLU A 174 3.62 -12.60 9.19
C GLU A 174 3.83 -11.50 10.23
N ALA A 175 4.65 -10.48 9.91
CA ALA A 175 4.92 -9.37 10.81
C ALA A 175 3.66 -8.54 11.13
N VAL A 176 2.85 -8.23 10.11
CA VAL A 176 1.59 -7.51 10.28
C VAL A 176 0.61 -8.30 11.13
N ASN A 177 0.43 -9.60 10.84
CA ASN A 177 -0.51 -10.42 11.58
C ASN A 177 -0.11 -10.54 13.07
N ALA A 178 1.18 -10.72 13.36
CA ALA A 178 1.68 -10.72 14.73
C ALA A 178 1.35 -9.39 15.46
N SER A 179 1.60 -8.25 14.83
CA SER A 179 1.30 -6.94 15.40
C SER A 179 -0.20 -6.73 15.65
N LEU A 180 -1.06 -7.17 14.72
CA LEU A 180 -2.51 -7.10 14.89
C LEU A 180 -3.03 -7.96 16.04
N LEU A 181 -2.37 -9.09 16.33
CA LEU A 181 -2.70 -9.93 17.50
C LEU A 181 -2.26 -9.28 18.82
N GLU A 182 -1.13 -8.57 18.84
CA GLU A 182 -0.68 -7.83 20.04
C GLU A 182 -1.64 -6.70 20.41
N PHE A 183 -2.15 -5.95 19.42
CA PHE A 183 -3.18 -4.93 19.65
C PHE A 183 -4.43 -5.48 20.35
N GLN A 184 -4.74 -6.76 20.18
CA GLN A 184 -5.89 -7.41 20.79
C GLN A 184 -5.66 -7.83 22.24
N GLN A 185 -4.41 -8.08 22.62
CA GLN A 185 -4.06 -8.48 23.99
C GLN A 185 -3.88 -7.27 24.91
N ALA A 186 -3.63 -6.09 24.32
CA ALA A 186 -3.40 -4.85 25.04
C ALA A 186 -4.67 -4.01 25.32
N GLY A 187 -5.83 -4.40 24.78
CA GLY A 187 -7.13 -3.73 24.99
C GLY A 187 -8.16 -4.65 25.61
#